data_AF-A0A1R1BN95-F1
#
_entry.id   AF-A0A1R1BN95-F1
#
_cell.length_a   1.000
_cell.length_b   1.000
_cell.length_c   1.000
_cell.angle_alpha   90.00
_cell.angle_beta   90.00
_cell.angle_gamma   90.00
#
_symmetry.space_group_name_H-M   'P 1'
#
loop_
_entity.id
_entity.type
_entity.pdbx_description
1 polymer ?
#
loop_
_entity_poly.entity_id
_entity_poly.type
_entity_poly.pdbx_seq_one_letter_code
_entity_poly.pdbx_strand_id
1 'polypeptide(L)'
;MNMNAPYTVNDLREAILAGKLGPKPDTLPVTGSSSIYQTTQFPSSRIKYHNYYLLLRVEGYFGACSHTADQLNMEAAAQFSGLSLDTVIRDGRLPVQIAAMDAYLGVVYPHLNQSTQVFDIPAGTPIQKAKLRDALIANMADIQAFHKVALIGVVNPLVEAIQQRGGICLPCDLQLKETQSGEAVEKDMDKVLVHADSVICTAMTLGNGTFDRVLERVRERQIPLIIYAQTGSAIVAQFMSKGVTALIAEPFPFTQFSAGASQLYGYTSRQEKEDANEY
;
A
#
# COMPACT_ATOMS: atom_id res chain seq x y z
N MET A 1 -24.43 -0.52 14.95
CA MET A 1 -23.89 -1.05 13.69
C MET A 1 -23.47 -2.48 13.94
N ASN A 2 -23.91 -3.42 13.09
CA ASN A 2 -23.55 -4.83 13.25
C ASN A 2 -22.03 -4.95 13.15
N MET A 3 -21.35 -5.41 14.20
CA MET A 3 -19.87 -5.56 14.20
C MET A 3 -19.37 -6.68 13.28
N ASN A 4 -20.27 -7.35 12.54
CA ASN A 4 -20.01 -8.55 11.75
C ASN A 4 -20.13 -8.35 10.22
N ALA A 5 -20.41 -7.14 9.71
CA ALA A 5 -20.37 -6.90 8.27
C ALA A 5 -18.91 -6.63 7.82
N PRO A 6 -18.41 -7.26 6.74
CA PRO A 6 -17.06 -7.01 6.26
C PRO A 6 -16.92 -5.56 5.81
N TYR A 7 -15.98 -4.83 6.42
CA TYR A 7 -15.66 -3.45 6.05
C TYR A 7 -14.82 -3.45 4.76
N THR A 8 -15.31 -2.78 3.72
CA THR A 8 -14.71 -2.70 2.37
C THR A 8 -14.18 -1.31 2.02
N VAL A 9 -13.42 -1.20 0.94
CA VAL A 9 -13.01 0.11 0.38
C VAL A 9 -14.22 0.95 -0.02
N ASN A 10 -15.28 0.32 -0.53
CA ASN A 10 -16.50 1.02 -0.88
C ASN A 10 -17.22 1.59 0.36
N ASP A 11 -17.27 0.85 1.46
CA ASP A 11 -17.85 1.34 2.72
C ASP A 11 -17.08 2.57 3.24
N LEU A 12 -15.75 2.53 3.15
CA LEU A 12 -14.90 3.66 3.49
C LEU A 12 -15.19 4.86 2.57
N ARG A 13 -15.34 4.65 1.25
CA ARG A 13 -15.69 5.71 0.30
C ARG A 13 -17.02 6.37 0.66
N GLU A 14 -18.06 5.59 0.94
CA GLU A 14 -19.37 6.12 1.31
C GLU A 14 -19.33 6.85 2.67
N ALA A 15 -18.49 6.40 3.62
CA ALA A 15 -18.28 7.10 4.87
C ALA A 15 -17.60 8.46 4.69
N ILE A 16 -16.62 8.56 3.78
CA ILE A 16 -15.98 9.83 3.40
C ILE A 16 -17.01 10.77 2.77
N LEU A 17 -17.75 10.30 1.76
CA LEU A 17 -18.77 11.09 1.06
C LEU A 17 -19.89 11.59 1.98
N ALA A 18 -20.21 10.83 3.02
CA ALA A 18 -21.18 11.22 4.03
C ALA A 18 -20.61 12.18 5.10
N GLY A 19 -19.32 12.53 5.07
CA GLY A 19 -18.66 13.38 6.07
C GLY A 19 -18.55 12.74 7.45
N LYS A 20 -18.51 11.40 7.54
CA LYS A 20 -18.48 10.67 8.83
C LYS A 20 -17.10 10.65 9.49
N LEU A 21 -16.05 10.95 8.73
CA LEU A 21 -14.67 10.81 9.18
C LEU A 21 -13.97 12.15 9.44
N GLY A 22 -14.51 13.26 8.93
CA GLY A 22 -13.85 14.56 8.91
C GLY A 22 -14.74 15.60 8.19
N PRO A 23 -14.16 16.72 7.72
CA PRO A 23 -14.90 17.72 6.95
C PRO A 23 -15.60 17.10 5.75
N LYS A 24 -16.74 17.66 5.32
CA LYS A 24 -17.40 17.14 4.12
C LYS A 24 -16.50 17.36 2.90
N PRO A 25 -16.38 16.36 2.00
CA PRO A 25 -15.46 16.48 0.86
C PRO A 25 -15.89 17.52 -0.17
N ASP A 26 -17.15 17.95 -0.18
CA ASP A 26 -17.62 19.06 -1.02
C ASP A 26 -17.03 20.43 -0.61
N THR A 27 -16.57 20.56 0.64
CA THR A 27 -15.90 21.77 1.15
C THR A 27 -14.39 21.77 0.91
N LEU A 28 -13.82 20.70 0.36
CA LEU A 28 -12.37 20.55 0.16
C LEU A 28 -12.05 20.61 -1.35
N PRO A 29 -11.28 21.61 -1.82
CA PRO A 29 -10.86 21.65 -3.22
C PRO A 29 -9.65 20.75 -3.46
N VAL A 30 -9.59 20.15 -4.65
CA VAL A 30 -8.35 19.59 -5.20
C VAL A 30 -7.51 20.76 -5.71
N THR A 31 -6.48 21.13 -4.96
CA THR A 31 -5.63 22.30 -5.27
C THR A 31 -4.58 22.00 -6.33
N GLY A 32 -4.24 20.72 -6.51
CA GLY A 32 -3.28 20.28 -7.51
C GLY A 32 -3.53 18.86 -7.95
N SER A 33 -3.13 18.57 -9.17
CA SER A 33 -3.25 17.25 -9.77
C SER A 33 -2.04 17.04 -10.67
N SER A 34 -1.44 15.86 -10.61
CA SER A 34 -0.23 15.55 -11.37
C SER A 34 -0.16 14.08 -11.70
N SER A 35 0.41 13.79 -12.88
CA SER A 35 0.79 12.44 -13.28
C SER A 35 2.30 12.31 -13.24
N ILE A 36 2.79 11.21 -12.68
CA ILE A 36 4.22 10.85 -12.75
C ILE A 36 4.33 9.55 -13.53
N TYR A 37 5.15 9.55 -14.57
CA TYR A 37 5.66 8.34 -15.20
C TYR A 37 7.16 8.24 -14.98
N GLN A 38 7.59 7.14 -14.37
CA GLN A 38 8.98 6.89 -14.05
C GLN A 38 9.35 5.47 -14.47
N THR A 39 10.45 5.33 -15.20
CA THR A 39 11.07 4.01 -15.39
C THR A 39 12.22 3.81 -14.41
N THR A 40 12.32 2.61 -13.83
CA THR A 40 13.49 2.20 -13.02
C THR A 40 14.12 0.96 -13.61
N GLN A 41 15.44 0.98 -13.80
CA GLN A 41 16.23 -0.19 -14.17
C GLN A 41 17.54 -0.17 -13.40
N PHE A 42 17.76 -1.16 -12.55
CA PHE A 42 19.01 -1.27 -11.79
C PHE A 42 20.13 -1.83 -12.67
N PRO A 43 21.41 -1.43 -12.47
CA PRO A 43 22.52 -1.91 -13.29
C PRO A 43 22.68 -3.43 -13.33
N SER A 44 22.28 -4.12 -12.26
CA SER A 44 22.31 -5.58 -12.14
C SER A 44 21.11 -6.30 -12.75
N SER A 45 20.10 -5.58 -13.25
CA SER A 45 18.85 -6.15 -13.74
C SER A 45 18.57 -5.77 -15.19
N ARG A 46 18.07 -6.75 -15.96
CA ARG A 46 17.52 -6.52 -17.30
C ARG A 46 16.05 -6.08 -17.27
N ILE A 47 15.42 -6.11 -16.10
CA ILE A 47 14.02 -5.71 -15.91
C ILE A 47 13.94 -4.19 -15.82
N LYS A 48 13.05 -3.61 -16.63
CA LYS A 48 12.67 -2.20 -16.56
C LYS A 48 11.27 -2.11 -15.96
N TYR A 49 11.18 -1.48 -14.80
CA TYR A 49 9.91 -1.20 -14.14
C TYR A 49 9.31 0.07 -14.71
N HIS A 50 8.02 0.05 -15.01
CA HIS A 50 7.25 1.19 -15.51
C HIS A 50 6.23 1.58 -14.44
N ASN A 51 6.46 2.72 -13.79
CA ASN A 51 5.64 3.18 -12.69
C ASN A 51 4.82 4.39 -13.13
N TYR A 52 3.49 4.27 -13.09
CA TYR A 52 2.57 5.37 -13.29
C TYR A 52 1.90 5.72 -11.97
N TYR A 53 1.78 7.00 -11.68
CA TYR A 53 1.09 7.52 -10.50
C TYR A 53 0.21 8.71 -10.87
N LEU A 54 -1.02 8.72 -10.35
CA LEU A 54 -1.82 9.91 -10.20
C LEU A 54 -1.63 10.45 -8.77
N LEU A 55 -1.34 11.75 -8.67
CA LEU A 55 -1.24 12.48 -7.41
C LEU A 55 -2.31 13.57 -7.37
N LEU A 56 -3.05 13.63 -6.27
CA LEU A 56 -4.04 14.69 -6.01
C LEU A 56 -3.68 15.42 -4.71
N ARG A 57 -3.58 16.73 -4.78
CA ARG A 57 -3.29 17.58 -3.63
C ARG A 57 -4.58 18.14 -3.05
N VAL A 58 -4.79 17.86 -1.77
CA VAL A 58 -5.86 18.47 -0.97
C VAL A 58 -5.19 19.05 0.27
N GLU A 59 -5.40 20.34 0.52
CA GLU A 59 -4.71 21.06 1.60
C GLU A 59 -3.18 20.82 1.59
N GLY A 60 -2.64 20.33 2.72
CA GLY A 60 -1.24 20.00 2.91
C GLY A 60 -0.83 18.59 2.49
N TYR A 61 -1.72 17.78 1.91
CA TYR A 61 -1.45 16.35 1.64
C TYR A 61 -1.57 15.99 0.15
N PHE A 62 -0.74 15.04 -0.30
CA PHE A 62 -0.83 14.43 -1.63
C PHE A 62 -1.31 12.99 -1.49
N GLY A 63 -2.54 12.73 -1.94
CA GLY A 63 -3.01 11.37 -2.13
C GLY A 63 -2.45 10.78 -3.41
N ALA A 64 -2.19 9.48 -3.40
CA ALA A 64 -1.53 8.81 -4.52
C ALA A 64 -2.18 7.48 -4.89
N CYS A 65 -2.27 7.24 -6.20
CA CYS A 65 -2.59 5.93 -6.73
C CYS A 65 -1.63 5.55 -7.86
N SER A 66 -0.95 4.41 -7.71
CA SER A 66 -0.31 3.77 -8.84
C SER A 66 -1.35 3.11 -9.74
N HIS A 67 -1.11 3.14 -11.03
CA HIS A 67 -1.99 2.55 -12.03
C HIS A 67 -1.17 1.99 -13.20
N THR A 68 -1.85 1.27 -14.09
CA THR A 68 -1.29 0.86 -15.37
C THR A 68 -1.68 1.84 -16.47
N ALA A 69 -1.02 1.76 -17.63
CA ALA A 69 -1.27 2.65 -18.76
C ALA A 69 -2.69 2.51 -19.34
N ASP A 70 -3.30 1.33 -19.22
CA ASP A 70 -4.67 1.04 -19.66
C ASP A 70 -5.74 1.55 -18.69
N GLN A 71 -5.41 1.72 -17.40
CA GLN A 71 -6.35 2.18 -16.38
C GLN A 71 -6.58 3.69 -16.42
N LEU A 72 -5.53 4.47 -16.68
CA LEU A 72 -5.61 5.93 -16.68
C LEU A 72 -4.53 6.54 -17.58
N ASN A 73 -4.96 7.43 -18.46
CA ASN A 73 -4.05 8.21 -19.28
C ASN A 73 -3.40 9.36 -18.47
N MET A 74 -2.14 9.70 -18.73
CA MET A 74 -1.40 10.74 -18.00
C MET A 74 -2.04 12.12 -18.12
N GLU A 75 -2.62 12.47 -19.26
CA GLU A 75 -3.31 13.76 -19.44
C GLU A 75 -4.59 13.88 -18.60
N ALA A 76 -5.10 12.77 -18.03
CA ALA A 76 -6.26 12.82 -17.14
C ALA A 76 -6.03 13.71 -15.93
N ALA A 77 -4.79 13.86 -15.44
CA ALA A 77 -4.49 14.74 -14.31
C ALA A 77 -4.95 16.19 -14.54
N ALA A 78 -4.97 16.69 -15.78
CA ALA A 78 -5.43 18.04 -16.09
C ALA A 78 -6.91 18.29 -15.76
N GLN A 79 -7.69 17.23 -15.51
CA GLN A 79 -9.13 17.31 -15.28
C GLN A 79 -9.51 17.64 -13.83
N PHE A 80 -8.61 17.47 -12.86
CA PHE A 80 -9.00 17.40 -11.44
C PHE A 80 -8.70 18.65 -10.62
N SER A 81 -7.67 19.42 -10.96
CA SER A 81 -7.34 20.66 -10.24
C SER A 81 -8.51 21.65 -10.31
N GLY A 82 -8.93 22.18 -9.16
CA GLY A 82 -10.05 23.12 -9.03
C GLY A 82 -11.41 22.47 -8.81
N LEU A 83 -11.54 21.14 -8.93
CA LEU A 83 -12.78 20.44 -8.58
C LEU A 83 -12.94 20.28 -7.07
N SER A 84 -14.18 20.13 -6.61
CA SER A 84 -14.47 19.67 -5.26
C SER A 84 -14.07 18.20 -5.10
N LEU A 85 -13.59 17.83 -3.92
CA LEU A 85 -13.07 16.50 -3.68
C LEU A 85 -14.15 15.42 -3.75
N ASP A 86 -15.39 15.72 -3.38
CA ASP A 86 -16.52 14.79 -3.52
C ASP A 86 -16.80 14.43 -4.99
N THR A 87 -16.66 15.38 -5.90
CA THR A 87 -16.76 15.14 -7.35
C THR A 87 -15.70 14.15 -7.81
N VAL A 88 -14.45 14.32 -7.35
CA VAL A 88 -13.33 13.45 -7.76
C VAL A 88 -13.42 12.07 -7.11
N ILE A 89 -13.90 11.96 -5.86
CA ILE A 89 -14.16 10.66 -5.21
C ILE A 89 -15.25 9.87 -5.95
N ARG A 90 -16.20 10.54 -6.60
CA ARG A 90 -17.28 9.93 -7.40
C ARG A 90 -16.90 9.62 -8.85
N ASP A 91 -15.65 9.91 -9.26
CA ASP A 91 -15.17 9.63 -10.61
C ASP A 91 -15.30 8.14 -10.95
N GLY A 92 -15.65 7.79 -12.19
CA GLY A 92 -15.84 6.40 -12.60
C GLY A 92 -14.55 5.57 -12.65
N ARG A 93 -13.37 6.19 -12.61
CA ARG A 93 -12.06 5.53 -12.75
C ARG A 93 -11.47 5.25 -11.37
N LEU A 94 -11.23 3.98 -11.08
CA LEU A 94 -10.76 3.54 -9.76
C LEU A 94 -9.46 4.23 -9.29
N PRO A 95 -8.41 4.43 -10.11
CA PRO A 95 -7.21 5.13 -9.64
C PRO A 95 -7.46 6.57 -9.17
N VAL A 96 -8.46 7.24 -9.77
CA VAL A 96 -8.87 8.59 -9.39
C VAL A 96 -9.54 8.58 -8.01
N GLN A 97 -10.45 7.63 -7.79
CA GLN A 97 -11.12 7.45 -6.50
C GLN A 97 -10.10 7.19 -5.38
N ILE A 98 -9.14 6.28 -5.62
CA ILE A 98 -8.11 5.92 -4.64
C ILE A 98 -7.21 7.12 -4.33
N ALA A 99 -6.69 7.84 -5.33
CA ALA A 99 -5.87 9.02 -5.08
C ALA A 99 -6.64 10.10 -4.30
N ALA A 100 -7.92 10.29 -4.58
CA ALA A 100 -8.75 11.29 -3.91
C ALA A 100 -9.08 10.91 -2.46
N MET A 101 -9.46 9.65 -2.22
CA MET A 101 -9.69 9.11 -0.88
C MET A 101 -8.42 9.15 -0.03
N ASP A 102 -7.27 8.84 -0.61
CA ASP A 102 -5.98 8.90 0.06
C ASP A 102 -5.62 10.34 0.45
N ALA A 103 -5.87 11.31 -0.44
CA ALA A 103 -5.66 12.73 -0.15
C ALA A 103 -6.56 13.19 1.02
N TYR A 104 -7.84 12.84 0.98
CA TYR A 104 -8.79 13.13 2.05
C TYR A 104 -8.31 12.57 3.40
N LEU A 105 -8.02 11.27 3.44
CA LEU A 105 -7.64 10.59 4.68
C LEU A 105 -6.27 11.06 5.19
N GLY A 106 -5.36 11.43 4.31
CA GLY A 106 -4.07 12.01 4.70
C GLY A 106 -4.19 13.39 5.35
N VAL A 107 -5.19 14.19 4.96
CA VAL A 107 -5.54 15.45 5.64
C VAL A 107 -6.17 15.19 7.01
N VAL A 108 -7.12 14.26 7.07
CA VAL A 108 -7.89 13.99 8.30
C VAL A 108 -7.07 13.22 9.34
N TYR A 109 -6.25 12.27 8.89
CA TYR A 109 -5.46 11.36 9.72
C TYR A 109 -3.98 11.35 9.26
N PRO A 110 -3.23 12.45 9.42
CA PRO A 110 -1.85 12.53 8.96
C PRO A 110 -0.98 11.44 9.59
N HIS A 111 -0.21 10.71 8.79
CA HIS A 111 0.55 9.54 9.28
C HIS A 111 1.47 9.85 10.45
N LEU A 112 2.11 11.03 10.45
CA LEU A 112 2.98 11.48 11.54
C LEU A 112 2.31 11.42 12.93
N ASN A 113 1.00 11.63 12.98
CA ASN A 113 0.23 11.67 14.23
C ASN A 113 -0.47 10.34 14.53
N GLN A 114 -0.51 9.41 13.58
CA GLN A 114 -1.34 8.20 13.63
C GLN A 114 -0.50 6.91 13.64
N SER A 115 0.72 6.96 13.13
CA SER A 115 1.63 5.82 13.07
C SER A 115 2.09 5.39 14.46
N THR A 116 2.34 4.10 14.64
CA THR A 116 2.98 3.58 15.85
C THR A 116 4.48 3.83 15.87
N GLN A 117 5.10 3.96 14.69
CA GLN A 117 6.53 4.17 14.54
C GLN A 117 6.85 5.02 13.31
N VAL A 118 7.91 5.82 13.40
CA VAL A 118 8.49 6.53 12.25
C VAL A 118 9.87 5.93 11.97
N PHE A 119 10.16 5.66 10.70
CA PHE A 119 11.45 5.15 10.24
C PHE A 119 12.11 6.16 9.32
N ASP A 120 13.32 6.58 9.67
CA ASP A 120 14.13 7.42 8.80
C ASP A 120 14.88 6.57 7.77
N ILE A 121 14.69 6.89 6.50
CA ILE A 121 15.48 6.37 5.38
C ILE A 121 16.49 7.46 5.03
N PRO A 122 17.81 7.24 5.27
CA PRO A 122 18.83 8.23 4.98
C PRO A 122 18.90 8.52 3.46
N ALA A 123 19.53 9.65 3.15
CA ALA A 123 19.93 9.97 1.78
C ALA A 123 20.81 8.85 1.20
N GLY A 124 20.70 8.62 -0.10
CA GLY A 124 21.45 7.55 -0.75
C GLY A 124 20.95 7.24 -2.15
N THR A 125 21.59 6.26 -2.78
CA THR A 125 21.18 5.77 -4.09
C THR A 125 19.81 5.07 -4.03
N PRO A 126 19.05 5.00 -5.14
CA PRO A 126 17.78 4.28 -5.18
C PRO A 126 17.89 2.82 -4.69
N ILE A 127 18.99 2.13 -5.00
CA ILE A 127 19.22 0.75 -4.55
C ILE A 127 19.37 0.67 -3.03
N GLN A 128 20.15 1.58 -2.43
CA GLN A 128 20.33 1.61 -0.97
C GLN A 128 19.01 1.88 -0.25
N LYS A 129 18.24 2.87 -0.74
CA LYS A 129 16.94 3.22 -0.15
C LYS A 129 15.92 2.08 -0.30
N ALA A 130 15.86 1.44 -1.47
CA ALA A 130 14.99 0.28 -1.70
C ALA A 130 15.34 -0.88 -0.76
N LYS A 131 16.64 -1.22 -0.61
CA LYS A 131 17.09 -2.26 0.33
C LYS A 131 16.68 -1.98 1.78
N LEU A 132 16.80 -0.73 2.23
CA LEU A 132 16.39 -0.35 3.59
C LEU A 132 14.87 -0.47 3.76
N ARG A 133 14.09 0.03 2.80
CA ARG A 133 12.62 -0.10 2.81
C ARG A 133 12.18 -1.56 2.83
N ASP A 134 12.74 -2.39 1.95
CA ASP A 134 12.37 -3.80 1.83
C ASP A 134 12.78 -4.60 3.08
N ALA A 135 13.92 -4.26 3.70
CA ALA A 135 14.31 -4.83 4.99
C ALA A 135 13.34 -4.46 6.12
N LEU A 136 12.84 -3.22 6.16
CA LEU A 136 11.83 -2.79 7.13
C LEU A 136 10.53 -3.57 6.96
N ILE A 137 10.07 -3.76 5.72
CA ILE A 137 8.87 -4.55 5.41
C ILE A 137 9.06 -6.00 5.89
N ALA A 138 10.19 -6.62 5.57
CA ALA A 138 10.49 -8.00 5.98
C ALA A 138 10.61 -8.15 7.50
N ASN A 139 11.16 -7.15 8.20
CA ASN A 139 11.24 -7.15 9.66
C ASN A 139 9.85 -7.01 10.30
N MET A 140 8.99 -6.17 9.72
CA MET A 140 7.62 -5.97 10.22
C MET A 140 6.72 -7.19 9.98
N ALA A 141 7.02 -8.00 8.96
CA ALA A 141 6.25 -9.19 8.62
C ALA A 141 6.43 -10.38 9.59
N ASP A 142 7.42 -10.32 10.50
CA ASP A 142 7.72 -11.37 11.48
C ASP A 142 7.70 -12.79 10.88
N ILE A 143 8.45 -12.96 9.79
CA ILE A 143 8.47 -14.19 8.99
C ILE A 143 9.05 -15.34 9.80
N GLN A 144 8.24 -16.37 10.02
CA GLN A 144 8.64 -17.58 10.73
C GLN A 144 9.23 -18.63 9.77
N ALA A 145 10.10 -19.49 10.29
CA ALA A 145 10.65 -20.60 9.52
C ALA A 145 9.54 -21.55 9.04
N PHE A 146 9.67 -22.03 7.80
CA PHE A 146 8.75 -22.93 7.10
C PHE A 146 7.34 -22.36 6.81
N HIS A 147 7.03 -21.14 7.24
CA HIS A 147 5.76 -20.49 6.88
C HIS A 147 5.72 -20.16 5.39
N LYS A 148 4.58 -20.45 4.76
CA LYS A 148 4.29 -20.05 3.39
C LYS A 148 3.85 -18.59 3.37
N VAL A 149 4.65 -17.71 2.77
CA VAL A 149 4.37 -16.28 2.70
C VAL A 149 3.88 -15.95 1.29
N ALA A 150 2.60 -15.61 1.15
CA ALA A 150 2.11 -15.04 -0.11
C ALA A 150 2.67 -13.63 -0.29
N LEU A 151 3.47 -13.43 -1.34
CA LEU A 151 4.03 -12.13 -1.71
C LEU A 151 3.28 -11.60 -2.93
N ILE A 152 2.31 -10.71 -2.72
CA ILE A 152 1.49 -10.11 -3.78
C ILE A 152 2.10 -8.76 -4.19
N GLY A 153 2.50 -8.63 -5.46
CA GLY A 153 3.25 -7.50 -5.99
C GLY A 153 4.75 -7.70 -5.80
N VAL A 154 5.31 -8.67 -6.52
CA VAL A 154 6.64 -9.23 -6.24
C VAL A 154 7.72 -8.17 -6.36
N VAL A 155 8.49 -8.01 -5.28
CA VAL A 155 9.78 -7.31 -5.30
C VAL A 155 10.86 -8.30 -4.85
N ASN A 156 11.87 -8.50 -5.71
CA ASN A 156 12.90 -9.52 -5.52
C ASN A 156 13.61 -9.46 -4.15
N PRO A 157 13.93 -8.27 -3.59
CA PRO A 157 14.52 -8.21 -2.25
C PRO A 157 13.63 -8.79 -1.15
N LEU A 158 12.29 -8.76 -1.29
CA LEU A 158 11.39 -9.41 -0.32
C LEU A 158 11.35 -10.93 -0.50
N VAL A 159 11.48 -11.44 -1.74
CA VAL A 159 11.65 -12.89 -1.99
C VAL A 159 12.88 -13.40 -1.24
N GLU A 160 14.02 -12.73 -1.43
CA GLU A 160 15.28 -13.05 -0.75
C GLU A 160 15.13 -12.95 0.77
N ALA A 161 14.46 -11.90 1.27
CA ALA A 161 14.28 -11.68 2.70
C ALA A 161 13.39 -12.74 3.38
N ILE A 162 12.36 -13.24 2.67
CA ILE A 162 11.52 -14.36 3.12
C ILE A 162 12.36 -15.63 3.24
N GLN A 163 13.11 -15.97 2.18
CA GLN A 163 13.94 -17.17 2.15
C GLN A 163 15.05 -17.15 3.20
N GLN A 164 15.71 -16.00 3.40
CA GLN A 164 16.76 -15.83 4.42
C GLN A 164 16.23 -16.03 5.85
N ARG A 165 14.94 -15.76 6.10
CA ARG A 165 14.26 -16.00 7.37
C ARG A 165 13.69 -17.42 7.49
N GLY A 166 13.96 -18.28 6.51
CA GLY A 166 13.48 -19.66 6.46
C GLY A 166 12.04 -19.81 5.98
N GLY A 167 11.39 -18.74 5.54
CA GLY A 167 10.04 -18.79 4.96
C GLY A 167 10.04 -19.34 3.54
N ILE A 168 8.86 -19.82 3.11
CA ILE A 168 8.61 -20.31 1.76
C ILE A 168 7.83 -19.23 1.01
N CYS A 169 8.49 -18.54 0.07
CA CYS A 169 7.85 -17.50 -0.73
C CYS A 169 6.85 -18.13 -1.73
N LEU A 170 5.62 -17.62 -1.75
CA LEU A 170 4.63 -17.88 -2.79
C LEU A 170 4.46 -16.59 -3.63
N PRO A 171 5.29 -16.36 -4.65
CA PRO A 171 5.29 -15.10 -5.40
C PRO A 171 4.07 -14.98 -6.30
N CYS A 172 3.39 -13.84 -6.24
CA CYS A 172 2.22 -13.53 -7.05
C CYS A 172 2.29 -12.12 -7.65
N ASP A 173 2.20 -12.00 -8.97
CA ASP A 173 2.26 -10.73 -9.69
C ASP A 173 1.49 -10.79 -11.00
N LEU A 174 0.92 -9.65 -11.42
CA LEU A 174 0.16 -9.55 -12.68
C LEU A 174 1.08 -9.46 -13.91
N GLN A 175 2.28 -8.90 -13.75
CA GLN A 175 3.19 -8.57 -14.84
C GLN A 175 4.47 -9.44 -14.81
N LEU A 176 5.02 -9.67 -13.62
CA LEU A 176 6.24 -10.47 -13.46
C LEU A 176 5.93 -11.95 -13.71
N LYS A 177 6.78 -12.62 -14.50
CA LYS A 177 6.63 -14.05 -14.83
C LYS A 177 7.53 -14.95 -13.99
N GLU A 178 8.72 -14.47 -13.69
CA GLU A 178 9.76 -15.22 -12.96
C GLU A 178 10.47 -14.27 -12.00
N THR A 179 10.84 -14.78 -10.82
CA THR A 179 11.72 -14.06 -9.89
C THR A 179 13.15 -13.99 -10.44
N GLN A 180 14.01 -13.18 -9.83
CA GLN A 180 15.42 -13.09 -10.21
C GLN A 180 16.18 -14.42 -10.02
N SER A 181 15.69 -15.29 -9.12
CA SER A 181 16.21 -16.64 -8.89
C SER A 181 15.59 -17.69 -9.82
N GLY A 182 14.67 -17.32 -10.72
CA GLY A 182 14.06 -18.21 -11.71
C GLY A 182 12.83 -18.97 -11.21
N GLU A 183 12.26 -18.59 -10.06
CA GLU A 183 11.01 -19.18 -9.56
C GLU A 183 9.81 -18.63 -10.35
N ALA A 184 8.88 -19.51 -10.73
CA ALA A 184 7.66 -19.09 -11.43
C ALA A 184 6.79 -18.21 -10.53
N VAL A 185 6.26 -17.13 -11.09
CA VAL A 185 5.36 -16.19 -10.41
C VAL A 185 3.93 -16.52 -10.80
N GLU A 186 3.07 -16.77 -9.81
CA GLU A 186 1.66 -17.02 -10.03
C GLU A 186 0.93 -15.71 -10.37
N LYS A 187 -0.07 -15.77 -11.26
CA LYS A 187 -0.88 -14.60 -11.62
C LYS A 187 -2.16 -14.50 -10.81
N ASP A 188 -2.69 -15.65 -10.41
CA ASP A 188 -3.92 -15.77 -9.65
C ASP A 188 -3.62 -15.76 -8.14
N MET A 189 -3.94 -14.64 -7.50
CA MET A 189 -3.72 -14.49 -6.05
C MET A 189 -4.48 -15.53 -5.22
N ASP A 190 -5.64 -16.01 -5.69
CA ASP A 190 -6.43 -16.97 -4.90
C ASP A 190 -5.67 -18.30 -4.72
N LYS A 191 -4.83 -18.69 -5.68
CA LYS A 191 -4.00 -19.91 -5.55
C LYS A 191 -2.91 -19.78 -4.50
N VAL A 192 -2.27 -18.62 -4.38
CA VAL A 192 -1.26 -18.41 -3.32
C VAL A 192 -1.93 -18.18 -1.96
N LEU A 193 -3.07 -17.46 -1.94
CA LEU A 193 -3.80 -17.13 -0.71
C LEU A 193 -4.42 -18.36 -0.04
N VAL A 194 -4.78 -19.42 -0.77
CA VAL A 194 -5.28 -20.67 -0.19
C VAL A 194 -4.19 -21.41 0.61
N HIS A 195 -2.92 -21.22 0.27
CA HIS A 195 -1.81 -21.97 0.86
C HIS A 195 -0.95 -21.17 1.84
N ALA A 196 -1.16 -19.86 1.95
CA ALA A 196 -0.32 -18.97 2.75
C ALA A 196 -0.57 -19.09 4.26
N ASP A 197 0.46 -18.97 5.08
CA ASP A 197 0.35 -18.79 6.53
C ASP A 197 0.40 -17.29 6.90
N SER A 198 0.92 -16.45 6.00
CA SER A 198 0.89 -14.99 6.10
C SER A 198 0.92 -14.33 4.72
N VAL A 199 0.50 -13.07 4.64
CA VAL A 199 0.46 -12.31 3.39
C VAL A 199 1.27 -11.03 3.53
N ILE A 200 2.20 -10.81 2.59
CA ILE A 200 2.85 -9.52 2.34
C ILE A 200 2.32 -9.01 1.00
N CYS A 201 1.67 -7.85 0.99
CA CYS A 201 0.94 -7.37 -0.18
C CYS A 201 1.19 -5.89 -0.45
N THR A 202 1.41 -5.55 -1.73
CA THR A 202 1.42 -4.17 -2.19
C THR A 202 0.04 -3.53 -2.05
N ALA A 203 0.00 -2.25 -1.69
CA ALA A 203 -1.24 -1.47 -1.73
C ALA A 203 -1.73 -1.14 -3.16
N MET A 204 -0.96 -1.47 -4.21
CA MET A 204 -1.45 -1.36 -5.60
C MET A 204 -2.69 -2.22 -5.88
N THR A 205 -2.98 -3.20 -5.02
CA THR A 205 -4.25 -3.95 -5.03
C THR A 205 -5.47 -3.05 -4.84
N LEU A 206 -5.32 -1.85 -4.24
CA LEU A 206 -6.38 -0.83 -4.23
C LEU A 206 -6.67 -0.31 -5.64
N GLY A 207 -5.63 0.00 -6.41
CA GLY A 207 -5.73 0.61 -7.74
C GLY A 207 -6.30 -0.32 -8.81
N ASN A 208 -6.26 -1.64 -8.60
CA ASN A 208 -6.86 -2.63 -9.49
C ASN A 208 -8.10 -3.34 -8.92
N GLY A 209 -8.56 -2.92 -7.72
CA GLY A 209 -9.81 -3.39 -7.11
C GLY A 209 -9.73 -4.77 -6.45
N THR A 210 -8.54 -5.30 -6.19
CA THR A 210 -8.37 -6.64 -5.60
C THR A 210 -8.11 -6.64 -4.10
N PHE A 211 -7.91 -5.47 -3.48
CA PHE A 211 -7.62 -5.36 -2.05
C PHE A 211 -8.72 -5.96 -1.15
N ASP A 212 -10.00 -5.71 -1.45
CA ASP A 212 -11.11 -6.26 -0.66
C ASP A 212 -11.14 -7.80 -0.69
N ARG A 213 -10.74 -8.41 -1.81
CA ARG A 213 -10.61 -9.86 -1.94
C ARG A 213 -9.46 -10.40 -1.08
N VAL A 214 -8.31 -9.73 -1.06
CA VAL A 214 -7.21 -10.10 -0.16
C VAL A 214 -7.67 -10.02 1.30
N LEU A 215 -8.37 -8.93 1.68
CA LEU A 215 -8.91 -8.74 3.02
C LEU A 215 -9.90 -9.83 3.42
N GLU A 216 -10.83 -10.19 2.55
CA GLU A 216 -11.76 -11.28 2.77
C GLU A 216 -11.02 -12.58 3.10
N ARG A 217 -10.07 -12.98 2.25
CA ARG A 217 -9.30 -14.23 2.42
C ARG A 217 -8.50 -14.27 3.73
N VAL A 218 -7.83 -13.18 4.09
CA VAL A 218 -7.02 -13.17 5.33
C VAL A 218 -7.90 -13.15 6.57
N ARG A 219 -9.09 -12.53 6.51
CA ARG A 219 -10.07 -12.56 7.62
C ARG A 219 -10.67 -13.95 7.78
N GLU A 220 -11.09 -14.59 6.68
CA GLU A 220 -11.63 -15.96 6.68
C GLU A 220 -10.63 -16.97 7.27
N ARG A 221 -9.36 -16.83 6.89
CA ARG A 221 -8.29 -17.73 7.34
C ARG A 221 -7.60 -17.31 8.64
N GLN A 222 -7.93 -16.11 9.14
CA GLN A 222 -7.33 -15.52 10.34
C GLN A 222 -5.79 -15.46 10.27
N ILE A 223 -5.24 -15.16 9.10
CA ILE A 223 -3.79 -15.03 8.87
C ILE A 223 -3.36 -13.57 8.81
N PRO A 224 -2.12 -13.23 9.21
CA PRO A 224 -1.65 -11.86 9.21
C PRO A 224 -1.49 -11.30 7.78
N LEU A 225 -1.85 -10.03 7.62
CA LEU A 225 -1.71 -9.26 6.38
C LEU A 225 -0.87 -8.02 6.64
N ILE A 226 0.29 -7.98 6.00
CA ILE A 226 1.24 -6.88 6.04
C ILE A 226 1.19 -6.15 4.71
N ILE A 227 0.98 -4.84 4.75
CA ILE A 227 0.90 -4.00 3.57
C ILE A 227 2.09 -3.05 3.51
N TYR A 228 2.66 -2.85 2.32
CA TYR A 228 3.53 -1.71 2.03
C TYR A 228 2.83 -0.81 1.01
N ALA A 229 2.73 0.47 1.34
CA ALA A 229 1.83 1.37 0.65
C ALA A 229 2.51 2.69 0.28
N GLN A 230 2.81 2.84 -1.00
CA GLN A 230 2.92 4.14 -1.65
C GLN A 230 1.55 4.59 -2.19
N THR A 231 0.78 3.64 -2.74
CA THR A 231 -0.61 3.85 -3.17
C THR A 231 -1.53 3.77 -1.97
N GLY A 232 -2.39 4.77 -1.75
CA GLY A 232 -3.48 4.66 -0.80
C GLY A 232 -3.03 4.39 0.64
N SER A 233 -1.88 4.90 1.08
CA SER A 233 -1.34 4.56 2.41
C SER A 233 -2.27 5.00 3.56
N ALA A 234 -2.95 6.14 3.40
CA ALA A 234 -3.93 6.62 4.36
C ALA A 234 -5.24 5.81 4.32
N ILE A 235 -5.58 5.22 3.15
CA ILE A 235 -6.68 4.26 3.01
C ILE A 235 -6.36 2.99 3.81
N VAL A 236 -5.20 2.37 3.57
CA VAL A 236 -4.82 1.11 4.23
C VAL A 236 -4.78 1.26 5.75
N ALA A 237 -4.35 2.42 6.25
CA ALA A 237 -4.34 2.71 7.68
C ALA A 237 -5.74 2.55 8.35
N GLN A 238 -6.83 2.79 7.61
CA GLN A 238 -8.21 2.62 8.12
C GLN A 238 -8.64 1.15 8.27
N PHE A 239 -7.84 0.22 7.73
CA PHE A 239 -8.05 -1.22 7.81
C PHE A 239 -7.15 -1.90 8.86
N MET A 240 -6.31 -1.14 9.57
CA MET A 240 -5.57 -1.64 10.73
C MET A 240 -6.54 -2.25 11.75
N SER A 241 -6.24 -3.45 12.23
CA SER A 241 -7.10 -4.26 13.12
C SER A 241 -8.47 -4.63 12.53
N LYS A 242 -8.70 -4.37 11.25
CA LYS A 242 -9.86 -4.82 10.47
C LYS A 242 -9.42 -5.75 9.34
N GLY A 243 -8.37 -6.54 9.56
CA GLY A 243 -7.79 -7.45 8.57
C GLY A 243 -6.35 -7.12 8.20
N VAL A 244 -5.92 -5.85 8.27
CA VAL A 244 -4.50 -5.49 8.18
C VAL A 244 -3.87 -5.57 9.56
N THR A 245 -2.79 -6.33 9.70
CA THR A 245 -2.06 -6.51 10.97
C THR A 245 -0.89 -5.55 11.09
N ALA A 246 -0.26 -5.20 9.96
CA ALA A 246 0.82 -4.24 9.90
C ALA A 246 0.86 -3.46 8.57
N LEU A 247 1.36 -2.22 8.62
CA LEU A 247 1.49 -1.35 7.46
C LEU A 247 2.80 -0.56 7.51
N ILE A 248 3.54 -0.58 6.41
CA ILE A 248 4.58 0.41 6.08
C ILE A 248 3.97 1.43 5.10
N ALA A 249 3.58 2.58 5.63
CA ALA A 249 3.02 3.69 4.87
C ALA A 249 4.13 4.63 4.37
N GLU A 250 4.06 4.97 3.09
CA GLU A 250 5.00 5.84 2.38
C GLU A 250 4.20 6.92 1.64
N PRO A 251 3.77 7.99 2.31
CA PRO A 251 3.06 9.09 1.66
C PRO A 251 4.00 9.84 0.69
N PHE A 252 3.42 10.49 -0.32
CA PHE A 252 4.22 11.29 -1.25
C PHE A 252 4.85 12.50 -0.51
N PRO A 253 6.13 12.85 -0.76
CA PRO A 253 7.02 12.29 -1.79
C PRO A 253 7.62 10.93 -1.42
N PHE A 254 7.47 9.97 -2.33
CA PHE A 254 8.02 8.62 -2.14
C PHE A 254 9.54 8.62 -2.07
N THR A 255 10.09 7.71 -1.29
CA THR A 255 11.53 7.48 -1.10
C THR A 255 12.26 7.30 -2.43
N GLN A 256 11.61 6.69 -3.44
CA GLN A 256 12.15 6.47 -4.78
C GLN A 256 12.32 7.76 -5.61
N PHE A 257 11.60 8.83 -5.25
CA PHE A 257 11.66 10.14 -5.93
C PHE A 257 12.59 11.14 -5.26
N SER A 258 13.23 10.76 -4.14
CA SER A 258 14.10 11.65 -3.38
C SER A 258 15.49 11.04 -3.23
N ALA A 259 16.53 11.81 -3.59
CA ALA A 259 17.91 11.50 -3.24
C ALA A 259 18.24 11.85 -1.78
N GLY A 260 17.43 12.70 -1.14
CA GLY A 260 17.56 13.09 0.25
C GLY A 260 17.01 12.06 1.23
N ALA A 261 17.10 12.37 2.52
CA ALA A 261 16.44 11.60 3.56
C ALA A 261 14.91 11.68 3.41
N SER A 262 14.23 10.63 3.87
CA SER A 262 12.78 10.48 3.76
C SER A 262 12.26 9.63 4.91
N GLN A 263 10.97 9.71 5.23
CA GLN A 263 10.37 8.96 6.32
C GLN A 263 9.36 7.94 5.81
N LEU A 264 9.31 6.81 6.50
CA LEU A 264 8.25 5.81 6.40
C LEU A 264 7.52 5.73 7.74
N TYR A 265 6.25 5.35 7.69
CA TYR A 265 5.37 5.32 8.86
C TYR A 265 4.90 3.89 9.09
N GLY A 266 5.31 3.32 10.22
CA GLY A 266 4.91 1.99 10.66
C GLY A 266 3.60 2.01 11.43
N TYR A 267 2.76 1.02 11.15
CA TYR A 267 1.59 0.68 11.94
C TYR A 267 1.68 -0.78 12.30
N THR A 268 1.45 -1.09 13.57
CA THR A 268 1.30 -2.45 14.05
C THR A 268 0.07 -2.50 14.93
N SER A 269 -0.72 -3.57 14.79
CA SER A 269 -1.68 -3.92 15.83
C SER A 269 -0.86 -4.28 17.08
N ARG A 270 -0.97 -3.49 18.16
CA ARG A 270 -0.36 -3.86 19.44
C ARG A 270 -0.96 -5.20 19.83
N GLN A 271 -0.20 -6.28 19.76
CA GLN A 271 -0.36 -7.31 20.77
C GLN A 271 0.14 -6.66 22.05
N GLU A 272 -0.76 -6.37 22.99
CA GLU A 272 -0.35 -6.31 24.38
C GLU A 272 0.30 -7.67 24.65
N LYS A 273 1.64 -7.70 24.63
CA LYS A 273 2.36 -8.69 25.39
C LYS A 273 1.98 -8.35 26.83
N GLU A 274 0.96 -9.05 27.35
CA GLU A 274 0.85 -9.23 28.78
C GLU A 274 2.21 -9.77 29.23
N ASP A 275 2.98 -8.91 29.88
CA ASP A 275 4.14 -9.32 30.64
C ASP A 275 3.61 -10.27 31.72
N ALA A 276 3.63 -11.56 31.42
CA ALA A 276 3.65 -12.63 32.40
C ALA A 276 4.98 -12.54 33.15
N ASN A 277 5.13 -11.50 33.97
CA ASN A 277 6.03 -11.52 35.12
C ASN A 277 5.16 -11.86 36.32
N GLU A 278 4.95 -13.16 36.49
CA GLU A 278 4.60 -13.76 37.77
C GLU A 278 5.64 -13.32 38.83
N TYR A 279 5.14 -12.79 39.94
CA TYR A 279 5.80 -12.84 41.25
C TYR A 279 5.12 -13.93 42.08
#